data_AF-A0A2D6C338-F1
#
_entry.id   AF-A0A2D6C338-F1
#
_cell.length_a   1.000
_cell.length_b   1.000
_cell.length_c   1.000
_cell.angle_alpha   90.00
_cell.angle_beta   90.00
_cell.angle_gamma   90.00
#
_symmetry.space_group_name_H-M   'P 1'
#
loop_
_entity.id
_entity.type
_entity.pdbx_description
1 polymer ?
#
loop_
_entity_poly.entity_id
_entity_poly.type
_entity_poly.pdbx_seq_one_letter_code
_entity_poly.pdbx_strand_id
1 'polypeptide(L)'
;GKTTLSLHCVAEAQKAGGVCAFVDAEHALDPVYARKLGVDIDNLLISQPDTGEQSLEITDTLVRSGAVDVLVVDSVAALVPRAELEGDMGDSQPGLQARLMSQALRKLTGSIAKSNTMVIFINQLRMKIGVMFGSPETTTGGNALKFYASQRLDIRRIGAVKDRDEVVGNQTRIKVVKNKLAPPFRQIEVDIMYGEGISKSGELLDLGIAGGVIEKSGSWFSYGEHRIGQGRENAKTFLTENVEIAAEIKHKILTNHGLIADAMLDGPGDQDGEDS
;
A
#
# COMPACT_ATOMS: atom_id res chain seq x y z
N GLY A 1 -0.68 8.03 0.05
CA GLY A 1 -0.10 6.82 -0.57
C GLY A 1 -0.12 5.65 0.39
N LYS A 2 0.86 5.56 1.29
CA LYS A 2 1.03 4.42 2.22
C LYS A 2 -0.21 4.12 3.07
N THR A 3 -0.66 5.09 3.87
CA THR A 3 -1.83 4.95 4.74
C THR A 3 -3.11 4.69 3.92
N THR A 4 -3.32 5.41 2.81
CA THR A 4 -4.43 5.14 1.86
C THR A 4 -4.46 3.68 1.40
N LEU A 5 -3.33 3.11 0.97
CA LEU A 5 -3.27 1.71 0.54
C LEU A 5 -3.61 0.76 1.69
N SER A 6 -3.08 1.02 2.90
CA SER A 6 -3.39 0.20 4.07
C SER A 6 -4.87 0.27 4.47
N LEU A 7 -5.51 1.43 4.34
CA LEU A 7 -6.93 1.62 4.62
C LEU A 7 -7.80 0.91 3.57
N HIS A 8 -7.37 0.84 2.31
CA HIS A 8 -8.03 -0.03 1.33
C HIS A 8 -7.92 -1.51 1.69
N CYS A 9 -6.76 -1.99 2.17
CA CYS A 9 -6.64 -3.36 2.66
C CYS A 9 -7.59 -3.63 3.83
N VAL A 10 -7.68 -2.70 4.78
CA VAL A 10 -8.61 -2.78 5.92
C VAL A 10 -10.06 -2.80 5.43
N ALA A 11 -10.45 -1.90 4.54
CA ALA A 11 -11.81 -1.81 4.01
C ALA A 11 -12.22 -3.10 3.26
N GLU A 12 -11.34 -3.67 2.43
CA GLU A 12 -11.64 -4.91 1.71
C GLU A 12 -11.68 -6.12 2.65
N ALA A 13 -10.85 -6.16 3.70
CA ALA A 13 -10.94 -7.21 4.71
C ALA A 13 -12.24 -7.14 5.52
N GLN A 14 -12.66 -5.94 5.94
CA GLN A 14 -13.94 -5.75 6.64
C GLN A 14 -15.14 -6.13 5.75
N LYS A 15 -15.11 -5.79 4.45
CA LYS A 15 -16.15 -6.23 3.49
C LYS A 15 -16.25 -7.74 3.37
N ALA A 16 -15.13 -8.46 3.54
CA ALA A 16 -15.10 -9.91 3.59
C ALA A 16 -15.54 -10.50 4.95
N GLY A 17 -15.98 -9.65 5.89
CA GLY A 17 -16.38 -10.04 7.25
C GLY A 17 -15.21 -10.22 8.22
N GLY A 18 -14.00 -9.80 7.83
CA GLY A 18 -12.81 -9.89 8.67
C GLY A 18 -12.73 -8.78 9.73
N VAL A 19 -12.05 -9.07 10.82
CA VAL A 19 -11.80 -8.14 11.91
C VAL A 19 -10.46 -7.43 11.68
N CYS A 20 -10.47 -6.10 11.74
CA CYS A 20 -9.30 -5.29 11.47
C CYS A 20 -8.87 -4.50 12.71
N ALA A 21 -7.55 -4.27 12.81
CA ALA A 21 -6.96 -3.41 13.82
C ALA A 21 -5.97 -2.41 13.22
N PHE A 22 -5.87 -1.25 13.85
CA PHE A 22 -4.98 -0.16 13.44
C PHE A 22 -4.25 0.39 14.67
N VAL A 23 -2.93 0.23 14.70
CA VAL A 23 -2.03 0.81 15.69
C VAL A 23 -1.47 2.11 15.11
N ASP A 24 -2.07 3.23 15.49
CA ASP A 24 -1.74 4.58 15.03
C ASP A 24 -0.70 5.21 15.98
N ALA A 25 0.56 4.84 15.76
CA ALA A 25 1.70 5.43 16.46
C ALA A 25 2.06 6.84 15.95
N GLU A 26 1.63 7.22 14.74
CA GLU A 26 1.80 8.59 14.22
C GLU A 26 0.74 9.58 14.74
N HIS A 27 -0.31 9.10 15.41
CA HIS A 27 -1.47 9.90 15.86
C HIS A 27 -2.09 10.73 14.72
N ALA A 28 -2.10 10.18 13.51
CA ALA A 28 -2.41 10.89 12.28
C ALA A 28 -3.55 10.26 11.47
N LEU A 29 -4.20 9.22 12.00
CA LEU A 29 -5.35 8.61 11.34
C LEU A 29 -6.54 9.57 11.31
N ASP A 30 -7.03 9.89 10.11
CA ASP A 30 -8.28 10.65 9.90
C ASP A 30 -9.47 9.68 9.74
N PRO A 31 -10.39 9.59 10.72
CA PRO A 31 -11.55 8.69 10.65
C PRO A 31 -12.53 9.09 9.53
N VAL A 32 -12.63 10.38 9.20
CA VAL A 32 -13.53 10.87 8.15
C VAL A 32 -13.01 10.41 6.79
N TYR A 33 -11.71 10.56 6.55
CA TYR A 33 -11.09 10.07 5.32
C TYR A 33 -11.17 8.54 5.23
N ALA A 34 -10.85 7.81 6.30
CA ALA A 34 -10.94 6.35 6.32
C ALA A 34 -12.37 5.85 6.03
N ARG A 35 -13.40 6.48 6.59
CA ARG A 35 -14.81 6.16 6.27
C ARG A 35 -15.14 6.37 4.79
N LYS A 36 -14.62 7.44 4.17
CA LYS A 36 -14.77 7.66 2.71
C LYS A 36 -14.12 6.56 1.87
N LEU A 37 -13.03 5.96 2.35
CA LEU A 37 -12.38 4.81 1.70
C LEU A 37 -13.13 3.49 1.90
N GLY A 38 -14.24 3.50 2.64
CA GLY A 38 -15.08 2.34 2.91
C GLY A 38 -14.63 1.52 4.12
N VAL A 39 -13.83 2.10 5.01
CA VAL A 39 -13.51 1.51 6.30
C VAL A 39 -14.70 1.66 7.23
N ASP A 40 -15.11 0.57 7.86
CA ASP A 40 -16.05 0.58 8.97
C ASP A 40 -15.31 0.99 10.24
N ILE A 41 -15.32 2.29 10.53
CA ILE A 41 -14.66 2.89 11.69
C ILE A 41 -15.26 2.40 13.00
N ASP A 42 -16.55 2.09 13.02
CA ASP A 42 -17.26 1.74 14.25
C ASP A 42 -16.84 0.33 14.73
N ASN A 43 -16.41 -0.52 13.79
CA ASN A 43 -15.87 -1.86 14.06
C ASN A 43 -14.33 -1.98 13.90
N LEU A 44 -13.62 -0.87 13.66
CA LEU A 44 -12.16 -0.89 13.57
C LEU A 44 -11.53 -0.80 14.96
N LEU A 45 -10.70 -1.76 15.33
CA LEU A 45 -9.95 -1.70 16.59
C LEU A 45 -8.80 -0.71 16.45
N ILE A 46 -8.94 0.49 17.02
CA ILE A 46 -7.91 1.54 16.97
C ILE A 46 -7.16 1.59 18.30
N SER A 47 -5.83 1.64 18.23
CA SER A 47 -4.97 1.88 19.38
C SER A 47 -3.99 3.01 19.08
N GLN A 48 -3.86 3.94 20.03
CA GLN A 48 -2.90 5.04 20.00
C GLN A 48 -1.94 4.89 21.17
N PRO A 49 -0.84 4.12 21.00
CA PRO A 49 0.12 3.85 22.06
C PRO A 49 1.08 5.03 22.29
N ASP A 50 1.64 5.11 23.50
CA ASP A 50 2.60 6.13 23.91
C ASP A 50 4.05 5.75 23.55
N THR A 51 4.38 4.45 23.49
CA THR A 51 5.74 3.98 23.20
C THR A 51 5.81 2.87 22.15
N GLY A 52 6.99 2.70 21.56
CA GLY A 52 7.26 1.65 20.58
C GLY A 52 7.10 0.24 21.16
N GLU A 53 7.52 0.01 22.41
CA GLU A 53 7.29 -1.26 23.10
C GLU A 53 5.81 -1.57 23.23
N GLN A 54 5.02 -0.60 23.72
CA GLN A 54 3.57 -0.75 23.89
C GLN A 54 2.88 -1.04 22.56
N SER A 55 3.26 -0.32 21.50
CA SER A 55 2.74 -0.54 20.14
C SER A 55 2.93 -1.99 19.68
N LEU A 56 4.12 -2.54 19.89
CA LEU A 56 4.50 -3.88 19.47
C LEU A 56 3.89 -4.97 20.38
N GLU A 57 3.71 -4.68 21.67
CA GLU A 57 3.01 -5.56 22.62
C GLU A 57 1.51 -5.67 22.33
N ILE A 58 0.86 -4.54 22.01
CA ILE A 58 -0.54 -4.51 21.56
C ILE A 58 -0.69 -5.30 20.27
N THR A 59 0.21 -5.05 19.30
CA THR A 59 0.24 -5.81 18.04
C THR A 59 0.33 -7.32 18.30
N ASP A 60 1.26 -7.76 19.15
CA ASP A 60 1.49 -9.17 19.45
C ASP A 60 0.33 -9.81 20.22
N THR A 61 -0.33 -9.05 21.09
CA THR A 61 -1.52 -9.49 21.83
C THR A 61 -2.71 -9.68 20.90
N LEU A 62 -2.97 -8.72 20.02
CA LEU A 62 -4.05 -8.80 19.03
C LEU A 62 -3.84 -9.96 18.06
N VAL A 63 -2.62 -10.14 17.55
CA VAL A 63 -2.27 -11.28 16.69
C VAL A 63 -2.46 -12.61 17.44
N ARG A 64 -1.96 -12.73 18.68
CA ARG A 64 -2.11 -13.97 19.48
C ARG A 64 -3.56 -14.33 19.81
N SER A 65 -4.45 -13.35 19.89
CA SER A 65 -5.87 -13.61 20.16
C SER A 65 -6.51 -14.49 19.08
N GLY A 66 -5.95 -14.48 17.86
CA GLY A 66 -6.53 -15.16 16.69
C GLY A 66 -7.81 -14.51 16.18
N ALA A 67 -8.20 -13.36 16.73
CA ALA A 67 -9.45 -12.68 16.42
C ALA A 67 -9.30 -11.56 15.39
N VAL A 68 -8.08 -11.28 14.90
CA VAL A 68 -7.79 -10.19 13.94
C VAL A 68 -7.24 -10.79 12.65
N ASP A 69 -7.85 -10.42 11.52
CA ASP A 69 -7.46 -10.87 10.19
C ASP A 69 -6.42 -9.93 9.56
N VAL A 70 -6.57 -8.61 9.75
CA VAL A 70 -5.64 -7.60 9.25
C VAL A 70 -5.28 -6.61 10.35
N LEU A 71 -3.99 -6.40 10.59
CA LEU A 71 -3.48 -5.40 11.53
C LEU A 71 -2.49 -4.47 10.83
N VAL A 72 -2.72 -3.16 10.94
CA VAL A 72 -1.82 -2.12 10.42
C VAL A 72 -1.08 -1.45 11.57
N VAL A 73 0.23 -1.23 11.42
CA VAL A 73 1.06 -0.40 12.31
C VAL A 73 1.54 0.81 11.52
N ASP A 74 1.02 1.99 11.86
CA ASP A 74 1.35 3.28 11.23
C ASP A 74 2.00 4.22 12.25
N SER A 75 3.32 4.39 12.29
CA SER A 75 4.34 3.76 11.44
C SER A 75 5.56 3.33 12.25
N VAL A 76 6.42 2.52 11.64
CA VAL A 76 7.69 2.08 12.24
C VAL A 76 8.57 3.25 12.67
N ALA A 77 8.51 4.37 11.96
CA ALA A 77 9.31 5.55 12.30
C ALA A 77 8.88 6.17 13.65
N ALA A 78 7.60 6.02 14.02
CA ALA A 78 7.03 6.52 15.26
C ALA A 78 7.10 5.51 16.42
N LEU A 79 7.67 4.31 16.21
CA LEU A 79 7.91 3.34 17.27
C LEU A 79 9.13 3.75 18.11
N VAL A 80 9.00 4.84 18.86
CA VAL A 80 10.06 5.40 19.70
C VAL A 80 10.17 4.60 21.00
N PRO A 81 11.33 4.02 21.34
CA PRO A 81 11.53 3.31 22.59
C PRO A 81 11.29 4.21 23.81
N ARG A 82 10.76 3.65 24.90
CA ARG A 82 10.50 4.41 26.14
C ARG A 82 11.73 5.18 26.65
N ALA A 83 12.91 4.53 26.64
CA ALA A 83 14.15 5.14 27.11
C ALA A 83 14.60 6.34 26.25
N GLU A 84 14.14 6.44 25.01
CA GLU A 84 14.39 7.59 24.13
C GLU A 84 13.38 8.71 24.41
N LEU A 85 12.13 8.39 24.73
CA LEU A 85 11.09 9.36 25.12
C LEU A 85 11.35 9.99 26.49
N GLU A 86 11.89 9.23 27.43
CA GLU A 86 12.22 9.68 28.79
C GLU A 86 13.61 10.34 28.89
N GLY A 87 14.44 10.20 27.84
CA GLY A 87 15.79 10.78 27.79
C GLY A 87 15.80 12.25 27.37
N ASP A 88 16.94 12.91 27.57
CA ASP A 88 17.10 14.31 27.17
C ASP A 88 17.38 14.42 25.66
N MET A 89 16.94 15.53 25.05
CA MET A 89 17.24 15.81 23.64
C MET A 89 18.76 15.89 23.42
N GLY A 90 19.29 14.98 22.60
CA GLY A 90 20.72 14.88 22.31
C GLY A 90 21.41 13.69 22.97
N ASP A 91 20.71 12.93 23.82
CA ASP A 91 21.23 11.68 24.36
C ASP A 91 21.48 10.66 23.25
N SER A 92 22.70 10.11 23.25
CA SER A 92 23.12 9.14 22.26
C SER A 92 22.66 7.73 22.66
N GLN A 93 21.63 7.23 21.98
CA GLN A 93 21.13 5.86 22.16
C GLN A 93 21.18 5.08 20.83
N PRO A 94 22.38 4.83 20.27
CA PRO A 94 22.53 4.34 18.92
C PRO A 94 21.90 2.95 18.74
N GLY A 95 20.96 2.86 17.79
CA GLY A 95 20.36 1.60 17.37
C GLY A 95 19.32 1.02 18.34
N LEU A 96 18.82 1.79 19.31
CA LEU A 96 17.83 1.31 20.27
C LEU A 96 16.55 0.82 19.57
N GLN A 97 15.98 1.62 18.67
CA GLN A 97 14.81 1.23 17.88
C GLN A 97 15.07 -0.03 17.03
N ALA A 98 16.26 -0.17 16.44
CA ALA A 98 16.60 -1.35 15.63
C ALA A 98 16.65 -2.64 16.48
N ARG A 99 17.13 -2.55 17.73
CA ARG A 99 17.13 -3.66 18.68
C ARG A 99 15.71 -4.03 19.12
N LEU A 100 14.88 -3.03 19.44
CA LEU A 100 13.47 -3.21 19.77
C LEU A 100 12.74 -3.96 18.64
N MET A 101 12.85 -3.47 17.40
CA MET A 101 12.24 -4.11 16.23
C MET A 101 12.73 -5.54 16.03
N SER A 102 14.02 -5.80 16.21
CA SER A 102 14.59 -7.14 16.05
C SER A 102 14.06 -8.13 17.09
N GLN A 103 13.88 -7.67 18.33
CA GLN A 103 13.33 -8.49 19.41
C GLN A 103 11.83 -8.75 19.22
N ALA A 104 11.07 -7.71 18.89
CA ALA A 104 9.63 -7.79 18.69
C ALA A 104 9.27 -8.67 17.48
N LEU A 105 9.91 -8.45 16.33
CA LEU A 105 9.62 -9.23 15.11
C LEU A 105 9.95 -10.72 15.28
N ARG A 106 10.96 -11.07 16.08
CA ARG A 106 11.28 -12.47 16.41
C ARG A 106 10.13 -13.16 17.14
N LYS A 107 9.46 -12.46 18.05
CA LYS A 107 8.27 -12.97 18.76
C LYS A 107 7.03 -12.96 17.85
N LEU A 108 6.76 -11.82 17.22
CA LEU A 108 5.60 -11.60 16.35
C LEU A 108 5.52 -12.60 15.20
N THR A 109 6.64 -12.96 14.58
CA THR A 109 6.64 -13.92 13.44
C THR A 109 6.08 -15.28 13.86
N GLY A 110 6.38 -15.72 15.10
CA GLY A 110 5.82 -16.95 15.64
C GLY A 110 4.31 -16.85 15.93
N SER A 111 3.85 -15.68 16.39
CA SER A 111 2.42 -15.40 16.62
C SER A 111 1.65 -15.35 15.29
N ILE A 112 2.15 -14.59 14.30
CA ILE A 112 1.55 -14.41 12.97
C ILE A 112 1.36 -15.75 12.25
N ALA A 113 2.37 -16.62 12.29
CA ALA A 113 2.32 -17.92 11.64
C ALA A 113 1.21 -18.84 12.20
N LYS A 114 0.73 -18.58 13.42
CA LYS A 114 -0.32 -19.38 14.07
C LYS A 114 -1.71 -18.76 13.98
N SER A 115 -1.80 -17.43 13.84
CA SER A 115 -3.07 -16.70 13.89
C SER A 115 -3.70 -16.43 12.52
N ASN A 116 -2.98 -16.72 11.42
CA ASN A 116 -3.38 -16.36 10.06
C ASN A 116 -3.66 -14.85 9.87
N THR A 117 -3.10 -14.00 10.74
CA THR A 117 -3.26 -12.54 10.68
C THR A 117 -2.28 -11.93 9.68
N MET A 118 -2.75 -11.09 8.77
CA MET A 118 -1.90 -10.23 7.95
C MET A 118 -1.47 -9.00 8.75
N VAL A 119 -0.17 -8.81 8.94
CA VAL A 119 0.37 -7.62 9.62
C VAL A 119 1.09 -6.72 8.62
N ILE A 120 0.64 -5.47 8.53
CA ILE A 120 1.17 -4.43 7.63
C ILE A 120 1.92 -3.40 8.47
N PHE A 121 3.21 -3.24 8.20
CA PHE A 121 4.01 -2.16 8.78
C PHE A 121 4.18 -1.04 7.76
N ILE A 122 3.72 0.17 8.08
CA ILE A 122 4.04 1.37 7.31
C ILE A 122 5.40 1.88 7.78
N ASN A 123 6.22 2.33 6.84
CA ASN A 123 7.54 2.86 7.13
C ASN A 123 7.83 4.08 6.26
N GLN A 124 8.81 4.87 6.68
CA GLN A 124 9.26 6.06 6.00
C GLN A 124 10.68 5.84 5.45
N LEU A 125 10.97 6.53 4.35
CA LEU A 125 12.32 6.62 3.82
C LEU A 125 13.15 7.61 4.64
N ARG A 126 14.44 7.32 4.76
CA ARG A 126 15.50 8.18 5.29
C ARG A 126 16.70 8.06 4.37
N MET A 127 17.59 9.04 4.39
CA MET A 127 18.85 8.98 3.66
C MET A 127 19.97 8.57 4.60
N LYS A 128 20.81 7.63 4.17
CA LYS A 128 22.02 7.25 4.88
C LYS A 128 23.15 8.19 4.46
N ILE A 129 23.63 8.99 5.42
CA ILE A 129 24.76 9.91 5.21
C ILE A 129 26.04 9.09 4.93
N GLY A 130 26.83 9.54 3.95
CA GLY A 130 28.15 8.94 3.64
C GLY A 130 28.15 7.78 2.65
N VAL A 131 27.01 7.50 1.99
CA VAL A 131 26.98 6.53 0.87
C VAL A 131 27.45 7.23 -0.40
N MET A 132 28.59 6.81 -0.94
CA MET A 132 29.17 7.35 -2.20
C MET A 132 28.76 6.54 -3.44
N PHE A 133 28.33 5.29 -3.28
CA PHE A 133 27.93 4.40 -4.37
C PHE A 133 26.63 3.66 -4.01
N GLY A 134 25.72 3.54 -4.99
CA GLY A 134 24.40 2.92 -4.83
C GLY A 134 23.34 3.86 -4.25
N SER A 135 22.13 3.34 -4.02
CA SER A 135 21.03 4.14 -3.48
C SER A 135 21.29 4.52 -2.01
N PRO A 136 21.21 5.82 -1.64
CA PRO A 136 21.36 6.27 -0.26
C PRO A 136 20.08 6.04 0.58
N GLU A 137 19.00 5.55 -0.02
CA GLU A 137 17.73 5.36 0.66
C GLU A 137 17.76 4.18 1.64
N THR A 138 17.23 4.41 2.84
CA THR A 138 17.02 3.39 3.86
C THR A 138 15.67 3.59 4.56
N THR A 139 15.26 2.59 5.34
CA THR A 139 14.03 2.62 6.13
C THR A 139 14.36 2.66 7.62
N THR A 140 13.46 3.22 8.43
CA THR A 140 13.61 3.25 9.90
C THR A 140 13.42 1.85 10.53
N GLY A 141 13.81 1.69 11.80
CA GLY A 141 13.66 0.42 12.53
C GLY A 141 14.73 -0.65 12.24
N GLY A 142 15.85 -0.28 11.60
CA GLY A 142 16.95 -1.20 11.30
C GLY A 142 16.64 -2.19 10.17
N ASN A 143 17.33 -3.33 10.16
CA ASN A 143 17.23 -4.31 9.06
C ASN A 143 16.23 -5.44 9.31
N ALA A 144 15.78 -5.65 10.55
CA ALA A 144 14.96 -6.80 10.90
C ALA A 144 13.69 -6.91 10.04
N LEU A 145 12.94 -5.80 9.90
CA LEU A 145 11.71 -5.78 9.10
C LEU A 145 11.95 -6.17 7.64
N LYS A 146 13.09 -5.78 7.07
CA LYS A 146 13.46 -6.15 5.68
C LYS A 146 13.57 -7.66 5.51
N PHE A 147 14.04 -8.39 6.52
CA PHE A 147 14.20 -9.85 6.48
C PHE A 147 12.90 -10.60 6.81
N TYR A 148 12.18 -10.15 7.84
CA TYR A 148 10.95 -10.79 8.29
C TYR A 148 9.78 -10.59 7.31
N ALA A 149 9.67 -9.42 6.68
CA ALA A 149 8.57 -9.14 5.74
C ALA A 149 8.52 -10.17 4.59
N SER A 150 7.34 -10.76 4.37
CA SER A 150 7.07 -11.68 3.26
C SER A 150 6.93 -10.94 1.93
N GLN A 151 6.33 -9.75 1.97
CA GLN A 151 6.27 -8.83 0.85
C GLN A 151 6.74 -7.44 1.28
N ARG A 152 7.33 -6.68 0.37
CA ARG A 152 7.67 -5.26 0.57
C ARG A 152 7.25 -4.49 -0.65
N LEU A 153 6.54 -3.39 -0.41
CA LEU A 153 6.04 -2.48 -1.43
C LEU A 153 6.76 -1.13 -1.30
N ASP A 154 7.33 -0.64 -2.40
CA ASP A 154 7.78 0.75 -2.52
C ASP A 154 6.67 1.54 -3.23
N ILE A 155 6.21 2.62 -2.61
CA ILE A 155 5.07 3.43 -3.07
C ILE A 155 5.58 4.85 -3.30
N ARG A 156 5.53 5.30 -4.54
CA ARG A 156 6.01 6.64 -4.94
C ARG A 156 4.94 7.39 -5.71
N ARG A 157 4.75 8.67 -5.37
CA ARG A 157 4.02 9.60 -6.23
C ARG A 157 4.91 9.90 -7.44
N ILE A 158 4.40 9.63 -8.64
CA ILE A 158 5.10 9.88 -9.91
C ILE A 158 4.51 11.06 -10.67
N GLY A 159 3.29 11.48 -10.35
CA GLY A 159 2.63 12.59 -11.04
C GLY A 159 1.43 13.16 -10.27
N ALA A 160 0.75 14.09 -10.92
CA ALA A 160 -0.51 14.68 -10.46
C ALA A 160 -1.62 14.35 -11.47
N VAL A 161 -2.77 13.94 -10.97
CA VAL A 161 -3.98 13.81 -11.79
C VAL A 161 -4.67 15.17 -11.77
N LYS A 162 -4.91 15.74 -12.96
CA LYS A 162 -5.54 17.05 -13.12
C LYS A 162 -6.88 16.93 -13.83
N ASP A 163 -7.87 17.65 -13.33
CA ASP A 163 -9.06 17.99 -14.08
C ASP A 163 -8.99 19.49 -14.43
N ARG A 164 -8.77 19.78 -15.72
CA ARG A 164 -8.44 21.11 -16.22
C ARG A 164 -7.23 21.70 -15.47
N ASP A 165 -7.46 22.70 -14.62
CA ASP A 165 -6.42 23.39 -13.85
C ASP A 165 -6.32 22.91 -12.39
N GLU A 166 -7.24 22.07 -11.93
CA GLU A 166 -7.29 21.59 -10.54
C GLU A 166 -6.60 20.23 -10.38
N VAL A 167 -5.78 20.08 -9.34
CA VAL A 167 -5.16 18.80 -8.99
C VAL A 167 -6.14 17.99 -8.14
N VAL A 168 -6.75 16.99 -8.75
CA VAL A 168 -7.78 16.14 -8.14
C VAL A 168 -7.23 14.84 -7.54
N GLY A 169 -5.97 14.52 -7.79
CA GLY A 169 -5.34 13.32 -7.27
C GLY A 169 -3.86 13.17 -7.60
N ASN A 170 -3.31 12.00 -7.27
CA ASN A 170 -1.91 11.66 -7.47
C ASN A 170 -1.77 10.36 -8.25
N GLN A 171 -1.01 10.41 -9.34
CA GLN A 171 -0.56 9.21 -10.01
C GLN A 171 0.55 8.58 -9.16
N THR A 172 0.38 7.32 -8.79
CA THR A 172 1.20 6.62 -7.80
C THR A 172 1.69 5.30 -8.37
N ARG A 173 3.01 5.07 -8.31
CA ARG A 173 3.64 3.80 -8.66
C ARG A 173 3.84 2.96 -7.41
N ILE A 174 3.47 1.69 -7.48
CA ILE A 174 3.66 0.70 -6.41
C ILE A 174 4.52 -0.44 -6.96
N LYS A 175 5.74 -0.60 -6.45
CA LYS A 175 6.71 -1.63 -6.86
C LYS A 175 6.89 -2.69 -5.79
N VAL A 176 6.83 -3.96 -6.16
CA VAL A 176 7.06 -5.09 -5.25
C VAL A 176 8.55 -5.34 -5.11
N VAL A 177 9.22 -4.64 -4.19
CA VAL A 177 10.68 -4.75 -3.99
C VAL A 177 11.13 -6.02 -3.26
N LYS A 178 10.19 -6.76 -2.67
CA LYS A 178 10.43 -8.11 -2.12
C LYS A 178 9.14 -8.92 -2.21
N ASN A 179 9.25 -10.17 -2.63
CA ASN A 179 8.14 -11.12 -2.62
C ASN A 179 8.65 -12.53 -2.32
N LYS A 180 8.06 -13.21 -1.33
CA LYS A 180 8.34 -14.61 -1.00
C LYS A 180 7.29 -15.60 -1.56
N LEU A 181 6.22 -15.09 -2.15
CA LEU A 181 5.06 -15.88 -2.58
C LEU A 181 4.94 -16.01 -4.11
N ALA A 182 5.52 -15.06 -4.84
CA ALA A 182 5.53 -15.02 -6.30
C ALA A 182 6.77 -14.25 -6.79
N PRO A 183 7.03 -14.16 -8.11
CA PRO A 183 8.13 -13.36 -8.64
C PRO A 183 8.09 -11.90 -8.13
N PRO A 184 9.23 -11.36 -7.65
CA PRO A 184 9.32 -9.97 -7.21
C PRO A 184 9.47 -8.99 -8.38
N PHE A 185 9.57 -7.70 -8.06
CA PHE A 185 9.92 -6.57 -8.93
C PHE A 185 8.87 -6.07 -9.93
N ARG A 186 7.72 -6.74 -10.00
CA ARG A 186 6.54 -6.19 -10.69
C ARG A 186 6.11 -4.87 -10.09
N GLN A 187 5.55 -4.01 -10.92
CA GLN A 187 5.01 -2.72 -10.51
C GLN A 187 3.67 -2.42 -11.17
N ILE A 188 2.90 -1.59 -10.50
CA ILE A 188 1.64 -1.07 -11.02
C ILE A 188 1.60 0.44 -10.85
N GLU A 189 0.88 1.11 -11.73
CA GLU A 189 0.57 2.54 -11.62
C GLU A 189 -0.92 2.69 -11.38
N VAL A 190 -1.25 3.49 -10.37
CA VAL A 190 -2.63 3.67 -9.90
C VAL A 190 -2.88 5.15 -9.61
N ASP A 191 -4.11 5.59 -9.85
CA ASP A 191 -4.54 6.93 -9.51
C ASP A 191 -5.13 6.94 -8.10
N ILE A 192 -4.55 7.74 -7.20
CA ILE A 192 -5.09 8.00 -5.86
C ILE A 192 -5.79 9.36 -5.90
N MET A 193 -7.12 9.33 -5.97
CA MET A 193 -8.00 10.50 -5.99
C MET A 193 -8.22 11.04 -4.58
N TYR A 194 -8.24 12.36 -4.43
CA TYR A 194 -8.48 12.98 -3.13
C TYR A 194 -9.91 12.74 -2.65
N GLY A 195 -10.06 12.28 -1.41
CA GLY A 195 -11.37 11.98 -0.83
C GLY A 195 -12.02 10.66 -1.29
N GLU A 196 -11.51 10.00 -2.33
CA GLU A 196 -12.07 8.74 -2.87
C GLU A 196 -11.09 7.55 -2.74
N GLY A 197 -9.78 7.81 -2.74
CA GLY A 197 -8.75 6.77 -2.66
C GLY A 197 -8.34 6.23 -4.03
N ILE A 198 -8.01 4.94 -4.09
CA ILE A 198 -7.55 4.27 -5.31
C ILE A 198 -8.73 4.15 -6.29
N SER A 199 -8.53 4.70 -7.50
CA SER A 199 -9.50 4.71 -8.58
C SER A 199 -9.68 3.32 -9.20
N LYS A 200 -10.67 2.56 -8.73
CA LYS A 200 -10.98 1.21 -9.24
C LYS A 200 -11.34 1.20 -10.73
N SER A 201 -12.07 2.21 -11.20
CA SER A 201 -12.43 2.33 -12.63
C SER A 201 -11.24 2.70 -13.50
N GLY A 202 -10.31 3.52 -12.99
CA GLY A 202 -9.05 3.83 -13.67
C GLY A 202 -8.16 2.59 -13.81
N GLU A 203 -7.99 1.83 -12.73
CA GLU A 203 -7.26 0.56 -12.77
C GLU A 203 -7.89 -0.43 -13.73
N LEU A 204 -9.22 -0.58 -13.70
CA LEU A 204 -9.93 -1.48 -14.60
C LEU A 204 -9.71 -1.12 -16.07
N LEU A 205 -9.71 0.18 -16.39
CA LEU A 205 -9.44 0.68 -17.72
C LEU A 205 -8.00 0.34 -18.16
N ASP A 206 -7.01 0.64 -17.33
CA ASP A 206 -5.59 0.41 -17.65
C ASP A 206 -5.25 -1.07 -17.80
N LEU A 207 -5.75 -1.90 -16.88
CA LEU A 207 -5.60 -3.35 -16.96
C LEU A 207 -6.34 -3.94 -18.15
N GLY A 208 -7.50 -3.37 -18.50
CA GLY A 208 -8.26 -3.76 -19.68
C GLY A 208 -7.49 -3.48 -20.96
N ILE A 209 -6.82 -2.33 -21.06
CA ILE A 209 -5.98 -1.98 -22.21
C ILE A 209 -4.75 -2.88 -22.27
N ALA A 210 -4.04 -3.02 -21.16
CA ALA A 210 -2.83 -3.86 -21.09
C ALA A 210 -3.12 -5.33 -21.38
N GLY A 211 -4.28 -5.83 -20.96
CA GLY A 211 -4.74 -7.19 -21.23
C GLY A 211 -5.40 -7.37 -22.60
N GLY A 212 -5.47 -6.35 -23.44
CA GLY A 212 -6.12 -6.40 -24.76
C GLY A 212 -7.63 -6.62 -24.72
N VAL A 213 -8.26 -6.41 -23.56
CA VAL A 213 -9.72 -6.51 -23.36
C VAL A 213 -10.41 -5.23 -23.81
N ILE A 214 -9.79 -4.07 -23.56
CA ILE A 214 -10.25 -2.75 -23.99
C ILE A 214 -9.34 -2.27 -25.13
N GLU A 215 -9.96 -1.86 -26.24
CA GLU A 215 -9.25 -1.27 -27.36
C GLU A 215 -9.15 0.25 -27.20
N LYS A 216 -7.95 0.79 -27.50
CA LYS A 216 -7.69 2.23 -27.51
C LYS A 216 -7.36 2.68 -28.93
N SER A 217 -8.25 3.48 -29.52
CA SER A 217 -8.05 4.11 -30.83
C SER A 217 -7.88 5.62 -30.67
N GLY A 218 -6.64 6.10 -30.62
CA GLY A 218 -6.34 7.50 -30.35
C GLY A 218 -6.78 7.90 -28.94
N SER A 219 -7.78 8.78 -28.83
CA SER A 219 -8.40 9.18 -27.57
C SER A 219 -9.65 8.37 -27.21
N TRP A 220 -10.10 7.46 -28.07
CA TRP A 220 -11.32 6.67 -27.86
C TRP A 220 -11.01 5.32 -27.23
N PHE A 221 -11.89 4.89 -26.32
CA PHE A 221 -11.88 3.57 -25.68
C PHE A 221 -13.13 2.78 -26.09
N SER A 222 -12.94 1.52 -26.46
CA SER A 222 -14.01 0.60 -26.86
C SER A 222 -13.84 -0.78 -26.22
N TYR A 223 -14.96 -1.45 -25.97
CA TYR A 223 -15.03 -2.81 -25.48
C TYR A 223 -16.02 -3.60 -26.33
N GLY A 224 -15.51 -4.50 -27.18
CA GLY A 224 -16.32 -5.15 -28.20
C GLY A 224 -17.02 -4.12 -29.09
N GLU A 225 -18.35 -4.18 -29.17
CA GLU A 225 -19.16 -3.21 -29.90
C GLU A 225 -19.51 -1.94 -29.08
N HIS A 226 -19.24 -1.94 -27.78
CA HIS A 226 -19.55 -0.82 -26.91
C HIS A 226 -18.48 0.27 -26.99
N ARG A 227 -18.91 1.51 -27.27
CA ARG A 227 -18.06 2.69 -27.11
C ARG A 227 -18.08 3.12 -25.65
N ILE A 228 -16.96 2.92 -24.95
CA ILE A 228 -16.81 3.27 -23.54
C ILE A 228 -16.76 4.80 -23.39
N GLY A 229 -16.01 5.49 -24.26
CA GLY A 229 -15.95 6.94 -24.27
C GLY A 229 -14.70 7.53 -24.90
N GLN A 230 -14.70 8.84 -25.07
CA GLN A 230 -13.53 9.60 -25.52
C GLN A 230 -12.84 10.23 -24.31
N GLY A 231 -11.55 9.92 -24.11
CA GLY A 231 -10.77 10.40 -22.98
C GLY A 231 -10.95 9.53 -21.72
N ARG A 232 -9.91 9.54 -20.87
CA ARG A 232 -9.80 8.68 -19.69
C ARG A 232 -10.93 8.90 -18.69
N GLU A 233 -11.28 10.15 -18.41
CA GLU A 233 -12.32 10.48 -17.42
C GLU A 233 -13.71 10.03 -17.87
N ASN A 234 -14.08 10.25 -19.13
CA ASN A 234 -15.37 9.77 -19.65
C ASN A 234 -15.44 8.24 -19.62
N ALA A 235 -14.33 7.56 -19.93
CA ALA A 235 -14.26 6.10 -19.85
C ALA A 235 -14.42 5.59 -18.40
N LYS A 236 -13.81 6.28 -17.43
CA LYS A 236 -14.00 5.98 -16.00
C LYS A 236 -15.45 6.17 -15.57
N THR A 237 -16.09 7.27 -15.96
CA THR A 237 -17.51 7.53 -15.67
C THR A 237 -18.39 6.43 -16.23
N PHE A 238 -18.19 6.04 -17.50
CA PHE A 238 -18.92 4.94 -18.13
C PHE A 238 -18.78 3.63 -17.34
N LEU A 239 -17.57 3.25 -16.93
CA LEU A 239 -17.34 2.02 -16.16
C LEU A 239 -17.96 2.06 -14.77
N THR A 240 -18.04 3.25 -14.15
CA THR A 240 -18.73 3.44 -12.87
C THR A 240 -20.25 3.31 -13.01
N GLU A 241 -20.82 3.86 -14.08
CA GLU A 241 -22.28 3.82 -14.35
C GLU A 241 -22.75 2.46 -14.86
N ASN A 242 -21.89 1.71 -15.55
CA ASN A 242 -22.23 0.43 -16.19
C ASN A 242 -21.56 -0.74 -15.45
N VAL A 243 -22.03 -1.02 -14.23
CA VAL A 243 -21.45 -2.01 -13.31
C VAL A 243 -21.37 -3.42 -13.92
N GLU A 244 -22.35 -3.82 -14.73
CA GLU A 244 -22.37 -5.13 -15.40
C GLU A 244 -21.20 -5.27 -16.40
N ILE A 245 -20.98 -4.25 -17.23
CA ILE A 245 -19.86 -4.22 -18.19
C ILE A 245 -18.53 -4.18 -17.45
N ALA A 246 -18.43 -3.37 -16.40
CA ALA A 246 -17.22 -3.33 -15.58
C ALA A 246 -16.91 -4.69 -14.91
N ALA A 247 -17.93 -5.41 -14.44
CA ALA A 247 -17.78 -6.75 -13.88
C ALA A 247 -17.33 -7.77 -14.94
N GLU A 248 -17.89 -7.70 -16.16
CA GLU A 248 -17.50 -8.56 -17.27
C GLU A 248 -16.04 -8.31 -17.70
N ILE A 249 -15.66 -7.04 -17.90
CA ILE A 249 -14.28 -6.64 -18.21
C ILE A 249 -13.33 -7.15 -17.13
N LYS A 250 -13.68 -6.94 -15.85
CA LYS A 250 -12.89 -7.44 -14.72
C LYS A 250 -12.72 -8.95 -14.81
N HIS A 251 -13.80 -9.69 -15.05
CA HIS A 251 -13.72 -11.15 -15.17
C HIS A 251 -12.80 -11.59 -16.32
N LYS A 252 -12.87 -10.95 -17.50
CA LYS A 252 -11.99 -11.24 -18.64
C LYS A 252 -10.52 -10.94 -18.34
N ILE A 253 -10.24 -9.81 -17.69
CA ILE A 253 -8.90 -9.47 -17.20
C ILE A 253 -8.39 -10.55 -16.24
N LEU A 254 -9.24 -11.02 -15.32
CA LEU A 254 -8.86 -12.09 -14.39
C LEU A 254 -8.63 -13.43 -15.10
N THR A 255 -9.41 -13.79 -16.10
CA THR A 255 -9.18 -15.05 -16.82
C THR A 255 -7.91 -15.01 -17.67
N ASN A 256 -7.50 -13.83 -18.16
CA ASN A 256 -6.32 -13.63 -19.00
C ASN A 256 -5.03 -13.29 -18.21
N HIS A 257 -5.00 -13.55 -16.89
CA HIS A 257 -3.92 -13.16 -15.98
C HIS A 257 -2.50 -13.50 -16.42
N GLY A 258 -2.30 -14.60 -17.16
CA GLY A 258 -0.99 -14.99 -17.66
C GLY A 258 -0.34 -13.95 -18.58
N LEU A 259 -1.13 -13.25 -19.41
CA LEU A 259 -0.64 -12.24 -20.36
C LEU A 259 -0.40 -10.88 -19.69
N ILE A 260 -1.19 -10.55 -18.67
CA ILE A 260 -1.06 -9.28 -17.92
C ILE A 260 0.19 -9.29 -17.04
N ALA A 261 0.56 -10.47 -16.55
CA ALA A 261 1.74 -10.67 -15.72
C ALA A 261 3.05 -10.22 -16.40
N ASP A 262 3.16 -10.37 -17.71
CA ASP A 262 4.33 -9.96 -18.49
C ASP A 262 4.32 -8.46 -18.77
N ALA A 263 3.17 -7.87 -19.13
CA ALA A 263 3.03 -6.42 -19.29
C ALA A 263 3.33 -5.62 -18.00
N MET A 264 3.08 -6.23 -16.83
CA MET A 264 3.37 -5.64 -15.51
C MET A 264 4.85 -5.73 -15.08
N LEU A 265 5.67 -6.53 -15.77
CA LEU A 265 7.10 -6.60 -15.51
C LEU A 265 7.85 -5.42 -16.13
N ASP A 266 7.44 -4.97 -17.31
CA ASP A 266 8.18 -3.97 -18.07
C ASP A 266 7.83 -2.52 -17.67
N GLY A 267 6.67 -2.28 -17.07
CA GLY A 267 6.19 -0.93 -16.76
C GLY A 267 6.12 -0.02 -18.00
N PRO A 268 5.56 1.19 -17.89
CA PRO A 268 5.77 2.20 -18.92
C PRO A 268 7.19 2.75 -18.76
N GLY A 269 8.17 2.11 -19.42
CA GLY A 269 9.51 2.61 -19.70
C GLY A 269 10.37 3.01 -18.50
N ASP A 270 11.14 2.06 -17.95
CA ASP A 270 12.45 2.39 -17.37
C ASP A 270 13.42 2.64 -18.55
N GLN A 271 13.45 3.88 -19.05
CA GLN A 271 14.50 4.38 -19.95
C GLN A 271 15.47 5.36 -19.26
N ASP A 272 15.48 5.39 -17.94
CA ASP A 272 16.44 6.21 -17.20
C ASP A 272 17.52 5.33 -16.56
N GLY A 273 18.68 5.25 -17.23
CA GLY A 273 19.96 5.05 -16.56
C GLY A 273 20.74 3.77 -16.84
N GLU A 274 20.90 3.37 -18.10
CA GLU A 274 22.14 2.71 -18.55
C GLU A 274 22.91 3.71 -19.42
N ASP A 275 23.69 4.57 -18.78
CA ASP A 275 24.89 5.12 -19.40
C ASP A 275 26.09 4.57 -18.64
N SER A 276 26.92 3.87 -19.42
CA SER A 276 28.21 3.24 -19.15
C SER A 276 29.20 4.07 -18.33
#